data_AF-A0A2S9E6Z0-F1
#
_entry.id   AF-A0A2S9E6Z0-F1
#
_cell.length_a   1.000
_cell.length_b   1.000
_cell.length_c   1.000
_cell.angle_alpha   90.00
_cell.angle_beta   90.00
_cell.angle_gamma   90.00
#
_symmetry.space_group_name_H-M   'P 1'
#
loop_
_entity.id
_entity.type
_entity.pdbx_description
1 polymer ?
#
loop_
_entity_poly.entity_id
_entity_poly.type
_entity_poly.pdbx_seq_one_letter_code
_entity_poly.pdbx_strand_id
1 'polypeptide(L)'
;MSKNFPHGIDITAPGGIEALMAHHYKTFRDAQMNANAGDAGDGGDGGDGGAAGGDAGDSAGTAAGTTAAGAAGDGQGAAGSAGDAGAGAQTNPWGEDFNAEKAWNLVQGLRSDKDKLTKGRDTAITEAVTKAVEDTKTSFTQDIAKALGLVEDTPDPAKLLEQVTGERDNLTGERDQWKDTATDALRRLGVSNAAQTHNATASKLLDSMSFMEQVKKFDPAADDFASQVDAVVKSAVEADKSLRAQAAANRGGGDFSGGNNAGATQLTREQLAGMSPAEILKANKEGRLKSLSTPTGN
;
A
#
# COMPACT_ATOMS: atom_id res chain seq x y z
N MET A 1 42.01 7.41 -16.68
CA MET A 1 41.18 8.62 -16.49
C MET A 1 39.84 8.16 -15.96
N SER A 2 39.55 8.41 -14.68
CA SER A 2 38.20 8.12 -14.17
C SER A 2 37.21 9.10 -14.80
N LYS A 3 36.08 8.60 -15.28
CA LYS A 3 34.98 9.42 -15.82
C LYS A 3 34.00 9.70 -14.69
N ASN A 4 34.36 10.63 -13.81
CA ASN A 4 33.41 11.12 -12.81
C ASN A 4 32.25 11.80 -13.56
N PHE A 5 31.07 11.20 -13.47
CA PHE A 5 29.81 11.82 -13.90
C PHE A 5 29.51 13.06 -13.03
N PRO A 6 28.61 13.98 -13.44
CA PRO A 6 28.41 15.28 -12.79
C PRO A 6 28.00 15.25 -11.30
N HIS A 7 27.78 14.06 -10.72
CA HIS A 7 27.45 13.86 -9.31
C HIS A 7 28.61 13.27 -8.49
N GLY A 8 29.82 13.13 -9.09
CA GLY A 8 31.00 12.56 -8.44
C GLY A 8 30.98 11.05 -8.21
N ILE A 9 29.89 10.37 -8.63
CA ILE A 9 29.69 8.93 -8.46
C ILE A 9 30.26 8.19 -9.67
N ASP A 10 31.13 7.21 -9.40
CA ASP A 10 31.62 6.26 -10.41
C ASP A 10 30.64 5.08 -10.53
N ILE A 11 29.78 5.12 -11.55
CA ILE A 11 28.80 4.07 -11.86
C ILE A 11 29.45 2.73 -12.28
N THR A 12 30.77 2.71 -12.55
CA THR A 12 31.51 1.50 -12.94
C THR A 12 32.23 0.82 -11.79
N ALA A 13 32.27 1.46 -10.61
CA ALA A 13 32.75 0.84 -9.38
C ALA A 13 31.67 -0.11 -8.78
N PRO A 14 32.06 -1.19 -8.08
CA PRO A 14 31.11 -2.01 -7.31
C PRO A 14 30.37 -1.15 -6.29
N GLY A 15 29.04 -1.14 -6.32
CA GLY A 15 28.21 -0.23 -5.51
C GLY A 15 27.88 1.13 -6.15
N GLY A 16 28.36 1.41 -7.36
CA GLY A 16 28.18 2.70 -8.03
C GLY A 16 26.74 3.01 -8.44
N ILE A 17 25.96 1.99 -8.78
CA ILE A 17 24.53 2.13 -9.13
C ILE A 17 23.71 2.37 -7.85
N GLU A 18 24.04 1.67 -6.76
CA GLU A 18 23.43 1.84 -5.44
C GLU A 18 23.72 3.23 -4.88
N ALA A 19 24.93 3.75 -5.07
CA ALA A 19 25.29 5.14 -4.72
C ALA A 19 24.47 6.16 -5.53
N LEU A 20 24.26 5.93 -6.82
CA LEU A 20 23.42 6.80 -7.67
C LEU A 20 21.94 6.74 -7.25
N MET A 21 21.42 5.55 -6.99
CA MET A 21 20.05 5.35 -6.47
C MET A 21 19.87 6.05 -5.12
N ALA A 22 20.82 5.88 -4.19
CA ALA A 22 20.79 6.56 -2.89
C ALA A 22 20.88 8.09 -3.01
N HIS A 23 21.62 8.62 -3.98
CA HIS A 23 21.63 10.05 -4.30
C HIS A 23 20.25 10.49 -4.82
N HIS A 24 19.65 9.77 -5.78
CA HIS A 24 18.31 10.09 -6.29
C HIS A 24 17.25 10.03 -5.19
N TYR A 25 17.27 9.03 -4.31
CA TYR A 25 16.38 8.98 -3.14
C TYR A 25 16.59 10.17 -2.20
N LYS A 26 17.84 10.62 -1.96
CA LYS A 26 18.08 11.81 -1.13
C LYS A 26 17.66 13.12 -1.80
N THR A 27 17.75 13.23 -3.11
CA THR A 27 17.45 14.47 -3.86
C THR A 27 15.96 14.62 -4.20
N PHE A 28 15.25 13.51 -4.46
CA PHE A 28 13.90 13.55 -5.03
C PHE A 28 12.80 12.93 -4.16
N ARG A 29 13.12 12.36 -2.98
CA ARG A 29 12.10 11.74 -2.09
C ARG A 29 11.00 12.70 -1.63
N ASP A 30 11.33 13.98 -1.48
CA ASP A 30 10.37 15.02 -1.05
C ASP A 30 9.73 15.75 -2.24
N ALA A 31 10.13 15.42 -3.48
CA ALA A 31 9.55 15.99 -4.69
C ALA A 31 8.21 15.30 -5.03
N GLN A 32 7.12 15.74 -4.39
CA GLN A 32 5.78 15.43 -4.89
C GLN A 32 5.62 16.00 -6.31
N MET A 33 5.55 15.12 -7.30
CA MET A 33 5.02 15.50 -8.61
C MET A 33 3.52 15.75 -8.46
N ASN A 34 3.17 17.01 -8.18
CA ASN A 34 1.79 17.45 -8.14
C ASN A 34 1.22 17.44 -9.58
N ALA A 35 0.53 16.35 -9.93
CA ALA A 35 0.01 16.10 -11.27
C ALA A 35 -1.21 16.97 -11.66
N ASN A 36 -1.46 18.07 -10.93
CA ASN A 36 -2.49 19.04 -11.29
C ASN A 36 -1.96 20.10 -12.27
N ALA A 37 -1.68 19.68 -13.51
CA ALA A 37 -1.49 20.59 -14.63
C ALA A 37 -2.86 21.08 -15.13
N GLY A 38 -3.55 21.87 -14.29
CA GLY A 38 -4.91 22.34 -14.50
C GLY A 38 -5.10 23.81 -14.16
N ASP A 39 -5.12 24.63 -15.21
CA ASP A 39 -5.83 25.91 -15.36
C ASP A 39 -5.75 26.96 -14.23
N ALA A 40 -4.78 27.87 -14.36
CA ALA A 40 -4.87 29.31 -14.02
C ALA A 40 -3.67 30.01 -14.68
N GLY A 41 -3.73 31.25 -15.18
CA GLY A 41 -4.73 32.27 -14.93
C GLY A 41 -4.04 33.51 -14.35
N ASP A 42 -3.58 34.38 -15.25
CA ASP A 42 -3.18 35.80 -15.11
C ASP A 42 -2.92 36.44 -13.72
N GLY A 43 -1.79 37.15 -13.61
CA GLY A 43 -1.61 38.31 -12.72
C GLY A 43 -0.84 38.11 -11.40
N GLY A 44 0.11 39.01 -11.10
CA GLY A 44 0.64 39.18 -9.73
C GLY A 44 2.12 39.57 -9.60
N ASP A 45 2.41 40.85 -9.76
CA ASP A 45 3.72 41.50 -9.50
C ASP A 45 4.16 41.46 -8.01
N GLY A 46 5.49 41.55 -7.77
CA GLY A 46 6.05 42.23 -6.58
C GLY A 46 6.77 41.42 -5.48
N GLY A 47 8.07 41.71 -5.27
CA GLY A 47 8.55 42.07 -3.91
C GLY A 47 9.51 41.15 -3.11
N ASP A 48 10.81 41.20 -3.46
CA ASP A 48 11.99 41.50 -2.59
C ASP A 48 12.27 40.83 -1.20
N GLY A 49 13.57 40.58 -0.94
CA GLY A 49 14.20 40.29 0.37
C GLY A 49 14.10 38.85 0.93
N GLY A 50 15.13 38.22 1.51
CA GLY A 50 16.55 38.59 1.68
C GLY A 50 17.22 37.85 2.87
N ALA A 51 18.53 37.54 2.76
CA ALA A 51 19.45 37.07 3.83
C ALA A 51 19.20 35.67 4.48
N ALA A 52 20.13 35.03 5.20
CA ALA A 52 21.61 34.92 5.10
C ALA A 52 22.13 33.88 6.14
N GLY A 53 23.24 33.19 5.85
CA GLY A 53 23.99 32.33 6.79
C GLY A 53 23.34 30.97 7.13
N GLY A 54 24.05 29.86 7.34
CA GLY A 54 25.49 29.64 7.39
C GLY A 54 25.96 29.25 8.79
N ASP A 55 26.26 27.96 9.02
CA ASP A 55 27.15 27.50 10.09
C ASP A 55 27.75 26.12 9.75
N ALA A 56 28.92 25.83 10.31
CA ALA A 56 29.65 24.58 10.12
C ALA A 56 30.33 24.11 11.43
N GLY A 57 30.05 22.88 11.84
CA GLY A 57 30.79 22.14 12.87
C GLY A 57 30.71 20.65 12.52
N ASP A 58 31.81 20.00 12.16
CA ASP A 58 32.96 19.61 13.00
C ASP A 58 32.69 18.37 13.86
N SER A 59 33.54 17.36 13.67
CA SER A 59 33.70 16.16 14.50
C SER A 59 34.95 15.41 14.04
N ALA A 60 36.12 15.95 14.40
CA ALA A 60 37.38 15.22 14.33
C ALA A 60 37.50 14.17 15.45
N GLY A 61 38.23 13.08 15.20
CA GLY A 61 38.48 12.01 16.17
C GLY A 61 38.76 10.66 15.50
N THR A 62 39.91 9.98 15.55
CA THR A 62 41.33 10.23 15.86
C THR A 62 41.93 8.86 16.25
N ALA A 63 43.06 8.51 15.63
CA ALA A 63 44.10 7.55 16.08
C ALA A 63 43.98 6.02 15.87
N ALA A 64 45.17 5.47 15.57
CA ALA A 64 45.69 4.09 15.72
C ALA A 64 44.98 2.95 14.95
N GLY A 65 45.64 2.11 14.14
CA GLY A 65 47.06 2.01 13.79
C GLY A 65 47.77 0.81 14.44
N THR A 66 47.78 -0.35 13.76
CA THR A 66 48.66 -1.50 14.08
C THR A 66 49.03 -2.26 12.80
N THR A 67 50.29 -2.67 12.68
CA THR A 67 50.85 -3.47 11.58
C THR A 67 51.12 -4.92 11.98
N ALA A 68 50.65 -5.90 11.19
CA ALA A 68 51.19 -7.26 11.05
C ALA A 68 50.59 -7.87 9.76
N ALA A 69 51.27 -8.45 8.76
CA ALA A 69 52.50 -9.25 8.65
C ALA A 69 52.28 -10.78 8.69
N GLY A 70 52.44 -11.43 7.52
CA GLY A 70 52.53 -12.90 7.33
C GLY A 70 51.19 -13.65 7.18
N ALA A 71 51.09 -14.74 6.40
CA ALA A 71 52.04 -15.36 5.46
C ALA A 71 51.32 -16.33 4.48
N ALA A 72 52.06 -16.77 3.44
CA ALA A 72 51.84 -17.92 2.51
C ALA A 72 50.64 -18.85 2.80
N GLY A 73 49.76 -19.18 1.84
CA GLY A 73 49.99 -19.87 0.55
C GLY A 73 48.79 -20.82 0.32
N ASP A 74 48.59 -21.60 -0.75
CA ASP A 74 49.20 -21.81 -2.08
C ASP A 74 48.08 -22.45 -2.97
N GLY A 75 48.15 -22.68 -4.28
CA GLY A 75 49.21 -22.57 -5.29
C GLY A 75 49.09 -23.72 -6.31
N GLN A 76 48.52 -23.50 -7.50
CA GLN A 76 48.68 -24.41 -8.66
C GLN A 76 48.20 -23.78 -9.99
N GLY A 77 49.17 -23.51 -10.87
CA GLY A 77 49.01 -23.20 -12.29
C GLY A 77 50.29 -23.63 -13.00
N ALA A 78 50.19 -24.56 -13.96
CA ALA A 78 51.34 -25.33 -14.44
C ALA A 78 52.23 -24.58 -15.46
N ALA A 79 53.51 -24.99 -15.52
CA ALA A 79 54.50 -24.56 -16.51
C ALA A 79 54.17 -25.08 -17.94
N GLY A 80 54.77 -24.58 -19.04
CA GLY A 80 55.83 -23.57 -19.20
C GLY A 80 55.65 -22.80 -20.54
N SER A 81 56.63 -22.06 -21.09
CA SER A 81 58.09 -22.18 -20.96
C SER A 81 58.82 -20.83 -21.16
N ALA A 82 59.93 -20.67 -20.41
CA ALA A 82 61.10 -19.78 -20.56
C ALA A 82 61.06 -18.51 -21.46
N GLY A 83 61.49 -17.36 -20.91
CA GLY A 83 61.64 -16.13 -21.70
C GLY A 83 62.23 -14.87 -21.04
N ASP A 84 63.21 -15.01 -20.14
CA ASP A 84 64.13 -13.94 -19.68
C ASP A 84 63.57 -12.73 -18.88
N ALA A 85 64.43 -12.17 -18.00
CA ALA A 85 64.10 -11.05 -17.12
C ALA A 85 64.78 -9.76 -17.61
N GLY A 86 63.99 -8.74 -17.95
CA GLY A 86 64.51 -7.45 -18.42
C GLY A 86 63.73 -6.28 -17.85
N ALA A 87 64.26 -5.66 -16.79
CA ALA A 87 63.94 -4.28 -16.47
C ALA A 87 64.55 -3.39 -17.56
N GLY A 88 63.81 -3.22 -18.66
CA GLY A 88 64.28 -2.49 -19.83
C GLY A 88 64.60 -1.05 -19.47
N ALA A 89 65.89 -0.71 -19.44
CA ALA A 89 66.33 0.67 -19.55
C ALA A 89 65.63 1.26 -20.78
N GLN A 90 64.99 2.43 -20.62
CA GLN A 90 64.25 3.08 -21.70
C GLN A 90 65.24 3.67 -22.71
N THR A 91 65.84 2.80 -23.51
CA THR A 91 66.69 3.17 -24.65
C THR A 91 65.88 4.04 -25.58
N ASN A 92 66.49 5.13 -26.05
CA ASN A 92 65.86 5.99 -27.04
C ASN A 92 65.43 5.11 -28.24
N PRO A 93 64.13 5.02 -28.59
CA PRO A 93 63.68 4.15 -29.68
C PRO A 93 64.24 4.55 -31.06
N TRP A 94 64.89 5.72 -31.12
CA TRP A 94 65.56 6.27 -32.30
C TRP A 94 67.08 6.00 -32.35
N GLY A 95 67.69 5.44 -31.29
CA GLY A 95 69.15 5.25 -31.21
C GLY A 95 69.93 6.57 -31.14
N GLU A 96 71.19 6.55 -31.61
CA GLU A 96 72.00 7.76 -31.83
C GLU A 96 71.68 8.45 -33.17
N ASP A 97 71.19 7.70 -34.17
CA ASP A 97 70.85 8.19 -35.52
C ASP A 97 69.33 8.24 -35.75
N PHE A 98 68.73 9.41 -35.49
CA PHE A 98 67.30 9.63 -35.74
C PHE A 98 66.93 9.48 -37.23
N ASN A 99 65.97 8.59 -37.52
CA ASN A 99 65.42 8.39 -38.86
C ASN A 99 63.96 8.84 -38.95
N ALA A 100 63.71 9.92 -39.69
CA ALA A 100 62.40 10.54 -39.82
C ALA A 100 61.33 9.64 -40.48
N GLU A 101 61.71 8.77 -41.41
CA GLU A 101 60.79 7.89 -42.13
C GLU A 101 60.31 6.73 -41.23
N LYS A 102 61.23 6.09 -40.49
CA LYS A 102 60.90 5.13 -39.45
C LYS A 102 60.01 5.76 -38.37
N ALA A 103 60.28 7.00 -37.97
CA ALA A 103 59.47 7.73 -37.01
C ALA A 103 58.05 8.01 -37.52
N TRP A 104 57.92 8.44 -38.78
CA TRP A 104 56.62 8.64 -39.42
C TRP A 104 55.81 7.34 -39.49
N ASN A 105 56.43 6.25 -39.92
CA ASN A 105 55.76 4.94 -40.03
C ASN A 105 55.30 4.41 -38.67
N LEU A 106 56.09 4.57 -37.61
CA LEU A 106 55.66 4.21 -36.24
C LEU A 106 54.45 5.05 -35.79
N VAL A 107 54.46 6.37 -36.04
CA VAL A 107 53.34 7.25 -35.69
C VAL A 107 52.07 6.89 -36.47
N GLN A 108 52.17 6.50 -37.74
CA GLN A 108 51.03 6.03 -38.53
C GLN A 108 50.50 4.68 -38.03
N GLY A 109 51.37 3.74 -37.66
CA GLY A 109 50.98 2.49 -37.01
C GLY A 109 50.23 2.72 -35.70
N LEU A 110 50.80 3.53 -34.80
CA LEU A 110 50.17 3.90 -33.51
C LEU A 110 48.83 4.63 -33.67
N ARG A 111 48.65 5.42 -34.73
CA ARG A 111 47.34 6.02 -35.07
C ARG A 111 46.34 4.94 -35.50
N SER A 112 46.73 4.06 -36.41
CA SER A 112 45.87 2.95 -36.87
C SER A 112 45.45 2.03 -35.72
N ASP A 113 46.38 1.70 -34.82
CA ASP A 113 46.10 0.82 -33.68
C ASP A 113 45.27 1.53 -32.61
N LYS A 114 45.50 2.84 -32.38
CA LYS A 114 44.60 3.66 -31.55
C LYS A 114 43.18 3.71 -32.11
N ASP A 115 43.01 3.85 -33.43
CA ASP A 115 41.70 3.88 -34.07
C ASP A 115 40.99 2.52 -33.98
N LYS A 116 41.72 1.41 -34.17
CA LYS A 116 41.19 0.04 -33.96
C LYS A 116 40.77 -0.18 -32.51
N LEU A 117 41.63 0.16 -31.55
CA LEU A 117 41.34 0.05 -30.11
C LEU A 117 40.17 0.92 -29.68
N THR A 118 40.06 2.14 -30.23
CA THR A 118 38.93 3.04 -29.97
C THR A 118 37.64 2.42 -30.48
N LYS A 119 37.60 1.97 -31.75
CA LYS A 119 36.42 1.30 -32.33
C LYS A 119 36.03 0.03 -31.57
N GLY A 120 36.98 -0.87 -31.31
CA GLY A 120 36.73 -2.11 -30.58
C GLY A 120 36.20 -1.87 -29.16
N ARG A 121 36.76 -0.88 -28.44
CA ARG A 121 36.27 -0.44 -27.14
C ARG A 121 34.85 0.13 -27.24
N ASP A 122 34.57 0.98 -28.22
CA ASP A 122 33.29 1.66 -28.34
C ASP A 122 32.18 0.67 -28.74
N THR A 123 32.49 -0.34 -29.57
CA THR A 123 31.62 -1.51 -29.81
C THR A 123 31.37 -2.29 -28.53
N ALA A 124 32.42 -2.69 -27.79
CA ALA A 124 32.29 -3.46 -26.56
C ALA A 124 31.50 -2.71 -25.46
N ILE A 125 31.66 -1.39 -25.36
CA ILE A 125 30.83 -0.54 -24.49
C ILE A 125 29.36 -0.57 -24.94
N THR A 126 29.09 -0.45 -26.23
CA THR A 126 27.72 -0.45 -26.78
C THR A 126 27.03 -1.80 -26.52
N GLU A 127 27.72 -2.91 -26.74
CA GLU A 127 27.22 -4.27 -26.47
C GLU A 127 26.98 -4.49 -24.97
N ALA A 128 27.93 -4.11 -24.11
CA ALA A 128 27.81 -4.24 -22.67
C ALA A 128 26.67 -3.38 -22.09
N VAL A 129 26.50 -2.14 -22.58
CA VAL A 129 25.38 -1.26 -22.17
C VAL A 129 24.04 -1.82 -22.66
N THR A 130 23.96 -2.30 -23.91
CA THR A 130 22.74 -2.90 -24.46
C THR A 130 22.31 -4.10 -23.61
N LYS A 131 23.24 -5.04 -23.37
CA LYS A 131 22.99 -6.21 -22.55
C LYS A 131 22.58 -5.84 -21.11
N ALA A 132 23.30 -4.91 -20.47
CA ALA A 132 22.96 -4.48 -19.12
C ALA A 132 21.55 -3.87 -19.03
N VAL A 133 21.10 -3.14 -20.07
CA VAL A 133 19.73 -2.61 -20.15
C VAL A 133 18.70 -3.72 -20.34
N GLU A 134 18.98 -4.75 -21.14
CA GLU A 134 18.11 -5.92 -21.33
C GLU A 134 17.99 -6.78 -20.07
N ASP A 135 19.12 -7.09 -19.42
CA ASP A 135 19.19 -7.81 -18.15
C ASP A 135 18.42 -7.05 -17.06
N THR A 136 18.60 -5.71 -16.97
CA THR A 136 17.89 -4.85 -16.00
C THR A 136 16.38 -4.82 -16.24
N LYS A 137 15.92 -4.73 -17.51
CA LYS A 137 14.48 -4.77 -17.83
C LYS A 137 13.85 -6.10 -17.41
N THR A 138 14.56 -7.20 -17.69
CA THR A 138 14.09 -8.55 -17.39
C THR A 138 14.02 -8.79 -15.89
N SER A 139 15.07 -8.45 -15.12
CA SER A 139 15.06 -8.58 -13.67
C SER A 139 14.01 -7.68 -13.01
N PHE A 140 13.90 -6.41 -13.42
CA PHE A 140 12.91 -5.48 -12.89
C PHE A 140 11.47 -5.97 -13.13
N THR A 141 11.18 -6.48 -14.33
CA THR A 141 9.85 -7.05 -14.64
C THR A 141 9.56 -8.31 -13.82
N GLN A 142 10.54 -9.18 -13.63
CA GLN A 142 10.40 -10.36 -12.78
C GLN A 142 10.19 -10.00 -11.31
N ASP A 143 10.87 -8.98 -10.80
CA ASP A 143 10.73 -8.57 -9.40
C ASP A 143 9.38 -7.87 -9.15
N ILE A 144 8.85 -7.12 -10.11
CA ILE A 144 7.46 -6.65 -10.09
C ILE A 144 6.49 -7.84 -10.09
N ALA A 145 6.67 -8.82 -10.98
CA ALA A 145 5.78 -9.98 -11.06
C ALA A 145 5.77 -10.79 -9.75
N LYS A 146 6.93 -11.01 -9.12
CA LYS A 146 7.04 -11.65 -7.80
C LYS A 146 6.35 -10.82 -6.71
N ALA A 147 6.57 -9.50 -6.68
CA ALA A 147 5.96 -8.60 -5.70
C ALA A 147 4.43 -8.54 -5.81
N LEU A 148 3.88 -8.69 -7.01
CA LEU A 148 2.44 -8.78 -7.27
C LEU A 148 1.87 -10.20 -7.09
N GLY A 149 2.71 -11.22 -6.84
CA GLY A 149 2.28 -12.60 -6.65
C GLY A 149 1.93 -13.37 -7.93
N LEU A 150 2.33 -12.87 -9.12
CA LEU A 150 2.00 -13.45 -10.44
C LEU A 150 2.88 -14.64 -10.85
N VAL A 151 3.72 -15.19 -9.96
CA VAL A 151 4.80 -16.12 -10.32
C VAL A 151 4.62 -17.51 -9.70
N GLU A 152 4.12 -18.45 -10.51
CA GLU A 152 4.53 -19.86 -10.44
C GLU A 152 5.33 -20.31 -11.68
N ASP A 153 5.10 -19.72 -12.86
CA ASP A 153 5.85 -20.02 -14.09
C ASP A 153 6.24 -18.74 -14.83
N THR A 154 7.49 -18.64 -15.28
CA THR A 154 8.09 -17.43 -15.91
C THR A 154 7.32 -16.97 -17.16
N PRO A 155 6.54 -15.87 -17.11
CA PRO A 155 5.82 -15.40 -18.28
C PRO A 155 6.68 -14.42 -19.09
N ASP A 156 6.35 -14.33 -20.38
CA ASP A 156 6.81 -13.25 -21.26
C ASP A 156 6.49 -11.88 -20.62
N PRO A 157 7.45 -10.93 -20.52
CA PRO A 157 7.21 -9.60 -19.96
C PRO A 157 6.07 -8.84 -20.65
N ALA A 158 5.79 -9.10 -21.94
CA ALA A 158 4.64 -8.53 -22.63
C ALA A 158 3.29 -9.04 -22.06
N LYS A 159 3.21 -10.34 -21.73
CA LYS A 159 2.01 -10.95 -21.13
C LYS A 159 1.78 -10.50 -19.69
N LEU A 160 2.86 -10.31 -18.92
CA LEU A 160 2.78 -9.71 -17.59
C LEU A 160 2.17 -8.30 -17.64
N LEU A 161 2.60 -7.48 -18.60
CA LEU A 161 2.06 -6.13 -18.77
C LEU A 161 0.58 -6.13 -19.19
N GLU A 162 0.19 -7.05 -20.08
CA GLU A 162 -1.21 -7.27 -20.48
C GLU A 162 -2.07 -7.69 -19.27
N GLN A 163 -1.61 -8.68 -18.49
CA GLN A 163 -2.31 -9.16 -17.30
C GLN A 163 -2.48 -8.05 -16.24
N VAL A 164 -1.41 -7.33 -15.88
CA VAL A 164 -1.47 -6.24 -14.89
C VAL A 164 -2.39 -5.11 -15.38
N THR A 165 -2.44 -4.82 -16.68
CA THR A 165 -3.36 -3.82 -17.24
C THR A 165 -4.81 -4.29 -17.15
N GLY A 166 -5.10 -5.56 -17.50
CA GLY A 166 -6.43 -6.14 -17.38
C GLY A 166 -6.93 -6.23 -15.94
N GLU A 167 -6.08 -6.66 -15.00
CA GLU A 167 -6.39 -6.68 -13.57
C GLU A 167 -6.66 -5.28 -13.01
N ARG A 168 -5.84 -4.28 -13.38
CA ARG A 168 -6.09 -2.86 -13.02
C ARG A 168 -7.46 -2.39 -13.50
N ASP A 169 -7.84 -2.72 -14.73
CA ASP A 169 -9.09 -2.25 -15.32
C ASP A 169 -10.31 -2.95 -14.70
N ASN A 170 -10.20 -4.25 -14.42
CA ASN A 170 -11.19 -5.00 -13.64
C ASN A 170 -11.36 -4.41 -12.23
N LEU A 171 -10.28 -4.21 -11.48
CA LEU A 171 -10.30 -3.63 -10.13
C LEU A 171 -10.86 -2.19 -10.13
N THR A 172 -10.62 -1.42 -11.20
CA THR A 172 -11.19 -0.09 -11.39
C THR A 172 -12.71 -0.17 -11.53
N GLY A 173 -13.22 -1.09 -12.37
CA GLY A 173 -14.64 -1.34 -12.55
C GLY A 173 -15.33 -1.84 -11.27
N GLU A 174 -14.75 -2.82 -10.58
CA GLU A 174 -15.26 -3.32 -9.30
C GLU A 174 -15.32 -2.23 -8.23
N ARG A 175 -14.23 -1.46 -8.06
CA ARG A 175 -14.16 -0.35 -7.11
C ARG A 175 -15.28 0.67 -7.34
N ASP A 176 -15.56 1.00 -8.60
CA ASP A 176 -16.58 2.01 -8.90
C ASP A 176 -18.01 1.45 -8.71
N GLN A 177 -18.25 0.17 -9.02
CA GLN A 177 -19.49 -0.52 -8.61
C GLN A 177 -19.69 -0.55 -7.08
N TRP A 178 -18.61 -0.78 -6.31
CA TRP A 178 -18.64 -0.75 -4.85
C TRP A 178 -18.95 0.65 -4.31
N LYS A 179 -18.38 1.71 -4.91
CA LYS A 179 -18.70 3.10 -4.55
C LYS A 179 -20.17 3.43 -4.81
N ASP A 180 -20.70 3.07 -5.98
CA ASP A 180 -22.11 3.32 -6.32
C ASP A 180 -23.04 2.59 -5.33
N THR A 181 -22.74 1.32 -5.04
CA THR A 181 -23.49 0.51 -4.08
C THR A 181 -23.44 1.09 -2.66
N ALA A 182 -22.26 1.52 -2.20
CA ALA A 182 -22.10 2.16 -0.89
C ALA A 182 -22.85 3.50 -0.81
N THR A 183 -22.78 4.30 -1.88
CA THR A 183 -23.47 5.60 -1.98
C THR A 183 -24.99 5.42 -1.94
N ASP A 184 -25.54 4.44 -2.66
CA ASP A 184 -26.97 4.11 -2.59
C ASP A 184 -27.38 3.59 -1.19
N ALA A 185 -26.56 2.73 -0.57
CA ALA A 185 -26.81 2.25 0.79
C ALA A 185 -26.86 3.40 1.82
N LEU A 186 -25.93 4.37 1.73
CA LEU A 186 -25.94 5.57 2.59
C LEU A 186 -27.18 6.43 2.35
N ARG A 187 -27.62 6.60 1.09
CA ARG A 187 -28.89 7.28 0.75
C ARG A 187 -30.09 6.61 1.44
N ARG A 188 -30.21 5.28 1.31
CA ARG A 188 -31.31 4.51 1.92
C ARG A 188 -31.28 4.54 3.45
N LEU A 189 -30.09 4.56 4.05
CA LEU A 189 -29.92 4.71 5.49
C LEU A 189 -30.37 6.10 5.97
N GLY A 190 -29.95 7.17 5.28
CA GLY A 190 -30.39 8.54 5.57
C GLY A 190 -31.92 8.67 5.51
N VAL A 191 -32.55 8.13 4.45
CA VAL A 191 -34.02 8.10 4.31
C VAL A 191 -34.67 7.32 5.44
N SER A 192 -34.09 6.18 5.85
CA SER A 192 -34.63 5.35 6.94
C SER A 192 -34.56 6.06 8.31
N ASN A 193 -33.51 6.85 8.55
CA ASN A 193 -33.34 7.63 9.77
C ASN A 193 -34.30 8.83 9.80
N ALA A 194 -34.37 9.60 8.71
CA ALA A 194 -35.33 10.71 8.57
C ALA A 194 -36.80 10.22 8.65
N ALA A 195 -37.10 9.05 8.10
CA ALA A 195 -38.43 8.45 8.19
C ALA A 195 -38.84 8.17 9.65
N GLN A 196 -37.92 7.73 10.52
CA GLN A 196 -38.20 7.56 11.95
C GLN A 196 -38.53 8.91 12.61
N THR A 197 -37.73 9.95 12.35
CA THR A 197 -37.94 11.31 12.87
C THR A 197 -39.32 11.86 12.50
N HIS A 198 -39.76 11.69 11.25
CA HIS A 198 -41.04 12.22 10.75
C HIS A 198 -42.24 11.29 10.91
N ASN A 199 -42.12 10.19 11.66
CA ASN A 199 -43.15 9.16 11.80
C ASN A 199 -43.66 8.66 10.43
N ALA A 200 -42.74 8.39 9.52
CA ALA A 200 -42.98 7.91 8.16
C ALA A 200 -42.68 6.42 8.02
N THR A 201 -43.30 5.79 7.04
CA THR A 201 -43.08 4.39 6.68
C THR A 201 -41.88 4.30 5.75
N ALA A 202 -40.68 4.02 6.29
CA ALA A 202 -39.43 3.97 5.52
C ALA A 202 -39.53 3.08 4.27
N SER A 203 -40.18 1.91 4.36
CA SER A 203 -40.34 1.01 3.19
C SER A 203 -41.14 1.65 2.05
N LYS A 204 -42.18 2.45 2.31
CA LYS A 204 -42.95 3.16 1.27
C LYS A 204 -42.13 4.26 0.59
N LEU A 205 -41.26 4.93 1.35
CA LEU A 205 -40.37 5.96 0.81
C LEU A 205 -39.28 5.33 -0.07
N LEU A 206 -38.69 4.22 0.37
CA LEU A 206 -37.64 3.51 -0.37
C LEU A 206 -38.15 2.78 -1.63
N ASP A 207 -39.42 2.37 -1.66
CA ASP A 207 -40.08 1.77 -2.83
C ASP A 207 -40.48 2.84 -3.88
N SER A 208 -40.59 4.11 -3.47
CA SER A 208 -40.97 5.22 -4.35
C SER A 208 -39.81 5.69 -5.23
N MET A 209 -39.83 5.27 -6.50
CA MET A 209 -38.83 5.68 -7.50
C MET A 209 -38.70 7.20 -7.61
N SER A 210 -39.81 7.95 -7.66
CA SER A 210 -39.79 9.41 -7.83
C SER A 210 -39.24 10.18 -6.62
N PHE A 211 -39.35 9.59 -5.43
CA PHE A 211 -38.70 10.09 -4.21
C PHE A 211 -37.20 9.76 -4.23
N MET A 212 -36.84 8.52 -4.57
CA MET A 212 -35.43 8.10 -4.66
C MET A 212 -34.66 8.88 -5.75
N GLU A 213 -35.28 9.24 -6.87
CA GLU A 213 -34.69 10.15 -7.89
C GLU A 213 -34.44 11.59 -7.39
N GLN A 214 -35.12 12.03 -6.33
CA GLN A 214 -34.78 13.29 -5.65
C GLN A 214 -33.59 13.07 -4.70
N VAL A 215 -33.65 12.02 -3.87
CA VAL A 215 -32.57 11.68 -2.92
C VAL A 215 -31.25 11.37 -3.64
N LYS A 216 -31.29 10.83 -4.87
CA LYS A 216 -30.11 10.59 -5.74
C LYS A 216 -29.31 11.85 -6.10
N LYS A 217 -29.88 13.05 -5.95
CA LYS A 217 -29.22 14.33 -6.27
C LYS A 217 -28.35 14.87 -5.14
N PHE A 218 -28.56 14.39 -3.92
CA PHE A 218 -27.78 14.79 -2.74
C PHE A 218 -26.42 14.08 -2.73
N ASP A 219 -25.46 14.55 -1.95
CA ASP A 219 -24.19 13.85 -1.74
C ASP A 219 -24.16 13.27 -0.32
N PRO A 220 -24.12 11.94 -0.13
CA PRO A 220 -24.00 11.34 1.20
C PRO A 220 -22.72 11.69 1.97
N ALA A 221 -21.71 12.27 1.31
CA ALA A 221 -20.49 12.78 1.94
C ALA A 221 -20.58 14.27 2.35
N ALA A 222 -21.65 14.99 1.98
CA ALA A 222 -21.83 16.40 2.35
C ALA A 222 -22.33 16.56 3.80
N ASP A 223 -21.80 17.56 4.51
CA ASP A 223 -22.15 17.84 5.91
C ASP A 223 -23.65 18.12 6.12
N ASP A 224 -24.35 18.65 5.11
CA ASP A 224 -25.76 18.99 5.16
C ASP A 224 -26.70 17.88 4.64
N PHE A 225 -26.15 16.73 4.19
CA PHE A 225 -26.90 15.60 3.63
C PHE A 225 -28.10 15.17 4.49
N ALA A 226 -27.88 15.04 5.80
CA ALA A 226 -28.93 14.65 6.75
C ALA A 226 -30.09 15.66 6.74
N SER A 227 -29.79 16.95 6.70
CA SER A 227 -30.77 18.04 6.65
C SER A 227 -31.52 18.09 5.32
N GLN A 228 -30.83 17.83 4.20
CA GLN A 228 -31.45 17.74 2.87
C GLN A 228 -32.48 16.59 2.81
N VAL A 229 -32.09 15.40 3.29
CA VAL A 229 -33.00 14.23 3.33
C VAL A 229 -34.15 14.44 4.30
N ASP A 230 -33.91 15.01 5.48
CA ASP A 230 -34.94 15.34 6.47
C ASP A 230 -36.03 16.25 5.88
N ALA A 231 -35.63 17.33 5.20
CA ALA A 231 -36.55 18.26 4.57
C ALA A 231 -37.41 17.61 3.47
N VAL A 232 -36.83 16.74 2.63
CA VAL A 232 -37.58 16.03 1.57
C VAL A 232 -38.51 14.97 2.16
N VAL A 233 -38.10 14.22 3.18
CA VAL A 233 -38.98 13.25 3.87
C VAL A 233 -40.17 13.98 4.52
N LYS A 234 -39.91 15.09 5.22
CA LYS A 234 -40.96 15.91 5.81
C LYS A 234 -41.96 16.40 4.76
N SER A 235 -41.47 16.98 3.67
CA SER A 235 -42.29 17.49 2.56
C SER A 235 -43.14 16.37 1.92
N ALA A 236 -42.55 15.20 1.68
CA ALA A 236 -43.26 14.03 1.14
C ALA A 236 -44.39 13.57 2.08
N VAL A 237 -44.15 13.54 3.39
CA VAL A 237 -45.14 13.14 4.42
C VAL A 237 -46.25 14.19 4.63
N GLU A 238 -45.95 15.46 4.41
CA GLU A 238 -46.94 16.55 4.43
C GLU A 238 -47.83 16.52 3.18
N ALA A 239 -47.25 16.21 2.01
CA ALA A 239 -47.96 16.06 0.74
C ALA A 239 -48.81 14.77 0.67
N ASP A 240 -48.26 13.63 1.07
CA ASP A 240 -48.98 12.35 1.15
C ASP A 240 -48.96 11.75 2.56
N LYS A 241 -50.11 11.90 3.24
CA LYS A 241 -50.35 11.33 4.57
C LYS A 241 -50.38 9.80 4.58
N SER A 242 -50.54 9.13 3.43
CA SER A 242 -50.46 7.67 3.31
C SER A 242 -49.06 7.14 3.64
N LEU A 243 -48.03 7.98 3.52
CA LEU A 243 -46.65 7.65 3.87
C LEU A 243 -46.43 7.59 5.39
N ARG A 244 -47.30 8.17 6.23
CA ARG A 244 -47.13 8.09 7.69
C ARG A 244 -47.18 6.66 8.19
N ALA A 245 -46.33 6.37 9.16
CA ALA A 245 -46.38 5.13 9.91
C ALA A 245 -47.72 5.07 10.65
N GLN A 246 -48.50 4.01 10.41
CA GLN A 246 -49.56 3.67 11.36
C GLN A 246 -48.89 3.25 12.66
N ALA A 247 -49.39 3.77 13.78
CA ALA A 247 -49.02 3.26 15.09
C ALA A 247 -49.24 1.74 15.06
N ALA A 248 -48.18 0.98 15.32
CA ALA A 248 -48.30 -0.47 15.42
C ALA A 248 -49.37 -0.76 16.47
N ALA A 249 -50.45 -1.46 16.08
CA ALA A 249 -51.40 -1.97 17.04
C ALA A 249 -50.60 -2.72 18.10
N ASN A 250 -50.81 -2.38 19.39
CA ASN A 250 -50.11 -3.04 20.49
C ASN A 250 -50.23 -4.55 20.29
N ARG A 251 -49.15 -5.18 19.81
CA ARG A 251 -49.02 -6.63 19.82
C ARG A 251 -48.92 -6.98 21.28
N GLY A 252 -50.09 -7.20 21.89
CA GLY A 252 -50.17 -7.53 23.30
C GLY A 252 -49.20 -8.65 23.54
N GLY A 253 -48.21 -8.38 24.38
CA GLY A 253 -47.46 -9.44 25.02
C GLY A 253 -48.49 -10.24 25.79
N GLY A 254 -48.99 -11.32 25.18
CA GLY A 254 -49.67 -12.37 25.91
C GLY A 254 -48.69 -12.79 26.97
N ASP A 255 -48.99 -12.42 28.20
CA ASP A 255 -48.09 -12.55 29.33
C ASP A 255 -47.66 -14.00 29.42
N PHE A 256 -46.39 -14.29 29.07
CA PHE A 256 -45.78 -15.59 29.29
C PHE A 256 -45.43 -15.74 30.77
N SER A 257 -46.44 -15.51 31.62
CA SER A 257 -46.48 -15.86 33.03
C SER A 257 -46.48 -17.38 33.13
N GLY A 258 -45.28 -17.93 32.98
CA GLY A 258 -44.96 -19.33 33.24
C GLY A 258 -45.12 -19.64 34.72
N GLY A 259 -46.36 -19.84 35.15
CA GLY A 259 -46.68 -20.62 36.35
C GLY A 259 -46.17 -20.08 37.69
N ASN A 260 -46.19 -18.76 37.92
CA ASN A 260 -46.03 -18.27 39.29
C ASN A 260 -47.37 -18.41 40.04
N ASN A 261 -47.60 -19.60 40.61
CA ASN A 261 -48.80 -19.99 41.36
C ASN A 261 -48.97 -19.22 42.70
N ALA A 262 -49.00 -17.89 42.65
CA ALA A 262 -49.19 -17.02 43.82
C ALA A 262 -50.58 -17.17 44.47
N GLY A 263 -51.53 -17.82 43.79
CA GLY A 263 -52.85 -18.19 44.33
C GLY A 263 -52.98 -19.64 44.82
N ALA A 264 -51.94 -20.49 44.73
CA ALA A 264 -52.04 -21.88 45.20
C ALA A 264 -51.72 -21.97 46.69
N THR A 265 -52.71 -22.40 47.49
CA THR A 265 -52.57 -22.61 48.93
C THR A 265 -51.36 -23.48 49.24
N GLN A 266 -50.41 -22.91 49.97
CA GLN A 266 -49.22 -23.60 50.49
C GLN A 266 -49.67 -24.70 51.46
N LEU A 267 -49.02 -25.85 51.38
CA LEU A 267 -49.33 -26.99 52.25
C LEU A 267 -48.66 -26.80 53.63
N THR A 268 -49.37 -27.20 54.68
CA THR A 268 -48.78 -27.25 56.03
C THR A 268 -47.96 -28.52 56.22
N ARG A 269 -47.13 -28.57 57.27
CA ARG A 269 -46.28 -29.74 57.58
C ARG A 269 -47.11 -30.98 57.90
N GLU A 270 -48.26 -30.78 58.53
CA GLU A 270 -49.23 -31.81 58.93
C GLU A 270 -49.92 -32.40 57.70
N GLN A 271 -50.28 -31.55 56.72
CA GLN A 271 -50.84 -31.99 55.44
C GLN A 271 -49.81 -32.76 54.61
N LEU A 272 -48.54 -32.37 54.67
CA LEU A 272 -47.46 -33.07 53.97
C LEU A 272 -47.22 -34.48 54.52
N ALA A 273 -47.33 -34.66 55.84
CA ALA A 273 -47.16 -35.96 56.50
C ALA A 273 -48.25 -36.99 56.15
N GLY A 274 -49.42 -36.54 55.68
CA GLY A 274 -50.51 -37.40 55.20
C GLY A 274 -50.49 -37.70 53.69
N MET A 275 -49.58 -37.10 52.92
CA MET A 275 -49.50 -37.28 51.47
C MET A 275 -48.56 -38.41 51.06
N SER A 276 -48.87 -39.07 49.94
CA SER A 276 -47.95 -40.06 49.35
C SER A 276 -46.71 -39.37 48.73
N PRO A 277 -45.57 -40.08 48.60
CA PRO A 277 -44.36 -39.51 48.00
C PRO A 277 -44.55 -38.94 46.58
N ALA A 278 -45.46 -39.50 45.79
CA ALA A 278 -45.80 -39.01 44.46
C ALA A 278 -46.53 -37.65 44.50
N GLU A 279 -47.43 -37.47 45.47
CA GLU A 279 -48.16 -36.21 45.69
C GLU A 279 -47.23 -35.11 46.24
N ILE A 280 -46.28 -35.47 47.10
CA ILE A 280 -45.24 -34.55 47.59
C ILE A 280 -44.39 -34.02 46.42
N LEU A 281 -43.96 -34.90 45.50
CA LEU A 281 -43.21 -34.50 44.30
C LEU A 281 -44.03 -33.61 43.36
N LYS A 282 -45.33 -33.87 43.22
CA LYS A 282 -46.25 -33.03 42.45
C LYS A 282 -46.42 -31.65 43.11
N ALA A 283 -46.69 -31.60 44.41
CA ALA A 283 -46.82 -30.35 45.16
C ALA A 283 -45.54 -29.49 45.15
N ASN A 284 -44.36 -30.13 45.14
CA ASN A 284 -43.08 -29.44 44.98
C ASN A 284 -42.98 -28.77 43.60
N LYS A 285 -43.23 -29.53 42.51
CA LYS A 285 -43.27 -29.00 41.13
C LYS A 285 -44.29 -27.87 40.94
N GLU A 286 -45.43 -27.94 41.63
CA GLU A 286 -46.47 -26.90 41.63
C GLU A 286 -46.10 -25.65 42.46
N GLY A 287 -44.99 -25.68 43.22
CA GLY A 287 -44.54 -24.57 44.06
C GLY A 287 -45.31 -24.39 45.37
N ARG A 288 -45.97 -25.45 45.86
CA ARG A 288 -46.86 -25.43 47.03
C ARG A 288 -46.17 -25.76 48.37
N LEU A 289 -44.87 -26.04 48.32
CA LEU A 289 -44.02 -26.36 49.48
C LEU A 289 -43.01 -25.25 49.81
N LYS A 290 -43.13 -24.06 49.21
CA LYS A 290 -42.15 -22.97 49.34
C LYS A 290 -41.99 -22.52 50.81
N SER A 291 -43.08 -22.47 51.56
CA SER A 291 -43.09 -22.17 53.00
C SER A 291 -42.37 -23.19 53.89
N LEU A 292 -42.22 -24.44 53.43
CA LEU A 292 -41.56 -25.53 54.16
C LEU A 292 -40.12 -25.76 53.73
N SER A 293 -39.72 -25.22 52.57
CA SER A 293 -38.39 -25.37 51.98
C SER A 293 -37.40 -24.28 52.39
N THR A 294 -37.90 -23.13 52.86
CA THR A 294 -37.04 -22.07 53.42
C THR A 294 -36.66 -22.41 54.87
N PRO A 295 -35.36 -22.55 55.20
CA PRO A 295 -34.95 -22.69 56.59
C PRO A 295 -35.17 -21.36 57.30
N THR A 296 -36.23 -21.26 58.10
CA THR A 296 -36.44 -20.13 59.01
C THR A 296 -35.33 -20.17 60.05
N GLY A 297 -34.42 -19.19 60.00
CA GLY A 297 -33.32 -19.08 60.96
C GLY A 297 -33.84 -18.83 62.37
N ASN A 298 -33.31 -19.60 63.33
CA ASN A 298 -33.12 -19.14 64.71
C ASN A 298 -31.85 -18.29 64.78
#